data_AF-T0DPJ8-F1
#
_entry.id   AF-T0DPJ8-F1
#
_cell.length_a   1.000
_cell.length_b   1.000
_cell.length_c   1.000
_cell.angle_alpha   90.00
_cell.angle_beta   90.00
_cell.angle_gamma   90.00
#
_symmetry.space_group_name_H-M   'P 1'
#
loop_
_entity.id
_entity.type
_entity.pdbx_description
1 polymer ?
#
loop_
_entity_poly.entity_id
_entity_poly.type
_entity_poly.pdbx_seq_one_letter_code
_entity_poly.pdbx_strand_id
1 'polypeptide(L)'
;MKKLLLISTIILQTIAFAGVSDWSIVNIKGDFWLKKKDSKTLKAKITKRTGKSKVTETKSVGENYELIIYYSGSAGTFQLIDIYYAVIFDKKKNQFLGDYPWAYKAQEASKKVDNPKWDISEKSIKIIDQQTDLNKTIELRSN
;
A
#
# COMPACT_ATOMS: atom_id res chain seq x y z
N MET A 1 20.64 -62.21 -1.24
CA MET A 1 20.56 -61.12 -2.24
C MET A 1 19.77 -59.98 -1.61
N LYS A 2 20.43 -58.91 -1.17
CA LYS A 2 19.80 -57.77 -0.46
C LYS A 2 19.34 -56.73 -1.48
N LYS A 3 18.03 -56.46 -1.54
CA LYS A 3 17.46 -55.40 -2.38
C LYS A 3 17.56 -54.07 -1.61
N LEU A 4 18.34 -53.12 -2.13
CA LEU A 4 18.29 -51.72 -1.67
C LEU A 4 17.05 -51.06 -2.30
N LEU A 5 16.12 -50.62 -1.45
CA LEU A 5 15.02 -49.75 -1.85
C LEU A 5 15.50 -48.30 -1.73
N LEU A 6 15.71 -47.64 -2.86
CA LEU A 6 16.00 -46.21 -2.92
C LEU A 6 14.69 -45.45 -2.75
N ILE A 7 14.47 -44.88 -1.57
CA ILE A 7 13.34 -43.98 -1.30
C ILE A 7 13.75 -42.60 -1.82
N SER A 8 13.28 -42.26 -3.02
CA SER A 8 13.45 -40.92 -3.58
C SER A 8 12.44 -39.99 -2.90
N THR A 9 12.89 -39.24 -1.90
CA THR A 9 12.07 -38.20 -1.25
C THR A 9 11.96 -37.01 -2.19
N ILE A 10 10.84 -36.90 -2.89
CA ILE A 10 10.48 -35.70 -3.65
C ILE A 10 10.17 -34.60 -2.63
N ILE A 11 11.12 -33.69 -2.42
CA ILE A 11 10.89 -32.47 -1.64
C ILE A 11 10.02 -31.56 -2.52
N LEU A 12 8.72 -31.57 -2.27
CA LEU A 12 7.77 -30.67 -2.90
C LEU A 12 7.99 -29.26 -2.33
N GLN A 13 8.82 -28.46 -2.99
CA GLN A 13 8.96 -27.04 -2.67
C GLN A 13 7.65 -26.34 -3.07
N THR A 14 6.81 -26.03 -2.09
CA THR A 14 5.66 -25.16 -2.29
C THR A 14 6.18 -23.76 -2.59
N ILE A 15 6.10 -23.36 -3.85
CA ILE A 15 6.26 -21.96 -4.24
C ILE A 15 5.04 -21.23 -3.67
N ALA A 16 5.19 -20.65 -2.48
CA ALA A 16 4.18 -19.76 -1.93
C ALA A 16 4.09 -18.55 -2.86
N PHE A 17 3.00 -18.46 -3.63
CA PHE A 17 2.68 -17.28 -4.41
C PHE A 17 2.48 -16.10 -3.46
N ALA A 18 3.53 -15.31 -3.27
CA ALA A 18 3.44 -13.99 -2.69
C ALA A 18 2.63 -13.10 -3.65
N GLY A 19 1.54 -12.50 -3.18
CA GLY A 19 0.89 -11.43 -3.94
C GLY A 19 -0.62 -11.32 -3.85
N VAL A 20 -1.20 -11.50 -2.67
CA VAL A 20 -2.58 -11.06 -2.44
C VAL A 20 -2.57 -10.22 -1.17
N SER A 21 -2.38 -8.91 -1.29
CA SER A 21 -2.55 -7.97 -0.17
C SER A 21 -3.84 -8.31 0.59
N ASP A 22 -3.82 -8.30 1.92
CA ASP A 22 -5.01 -8.51 2.76
C ASP A 22 -6.08 -7.43 2.57
N TRP A 23 -5.75 -6.41 1.79
CA TRP A 23 -6.59 -5.28 1.48
C TRP A 23 -7.11 -5.34 0.05
N SER A 24 -8.31 -4.81 -0.14
CA SER A 24 -8.91 -4.62 -1.46
C SER A 24 -9.55 -3.25 -1.55
N ILE A 25 -9.66 -2.72 -2.77
CA ILE A 25 -10.39 -1.49 -3.02
C ILE A 25 -11.75 -1.85 -3.62
N VAL A 26 -12.81 -1.34 -3.00
CA VAL A 26 -14.19 -1.57 -3.41
C VAL A 26 -14.90 -0.24 -3.64
N ASN A 27 -15.82 -0.20 -4.60
CA ASN A 27 -16.73 0.93 -4.78
C ASN A 27 -18.03 0.62 -4.05
N ILE A 28 -18.41 1.48 -3.11
CA ILE A 28 -19.66 1.36 -2.35
C ILE A 28 -20.41 2.67 -2.50
N LYS A 29 -21.51 2.65 -3.26
CA LYS A 29 -22.37 3.82 -3.50
C LYS A 29 -21.61 5.02 -4.11
N GLY A 30 -20.68 4.76 -5.03
CA GLY A 30 -19.90 5.81 -5.70
C GLY A 30 -18.60 6.18 -4.98
N ASP A 31 -18.51 5.92 -3.68
CA ASP A 31 -17.29 6.13 -2.90
C ASP A 31 -16.33 4.95 -3.02
N PHE A 32 -15.03 5.25 -2.99
CA PHE A 32 -13.97 4.23 -2.99
C PHE A 32 -13.48 3.98 -1.57
N TRP A 33 -13.39 2.70 -1.22
CA TRP A 33 -13.02 2.25 0.11
C TRP A 33 -11.89 1.23 0.04
N LEU A 34 -10.86 1.42 0.86
CA LEU A 34 -9.92 0.36 1.19
C LEU A 34 -10.56 -0.51 2.27
N LYS A 35 -10.66 -1.81 2.02
CA LYS A 35 -11.35 -2.77 2.89
C LYS A 35 -10.45 -3.98 3.17
N LYS A 36 -10.35 -4.37 4.44
CA LYS A 36 -9.67 -5.60 4.83
C LYS A 36 -10.51 -6.81 4.40
N LYS A 37 -9.94 -7.77 3.69
CA LYS A 37 -10.67 -8.87 3.03
C LYS A 37 -11.38 -9.80 4.00
N ASP A 38 -10.73 -10.09 5.13
CA ASP A 38 -11.22 -10.94 6.21
C ASP A 38 -12.16 -10.20 7.19
N SER A 39 -12.38 -8.89 7.02
CA SER A 39 -13.19 -8.08 7.92
C SER A 39 -14.42 -7.47 7.24
N LYS A 40 -15.54 -7.50 7.97
CA LYS A 40 -16.78 -6.82 7.54
C LYS A 40 -16.79 -5.32 7.90
N THR A 41 -16.05 -4.93 8.94
CA THR A 41 -16.12 -3.59 9.53
C THR A 41 -14.92 -2.72 9.20
N LEU A 42 -13.74 -3.32 8.99
CA LEU A 42 -12.51 -2.56 8.73
C LEU A 42 -12.46 -2.06 7.29
N LYS A 43 -12.82 -0.78 7.14
CA LYS A 43 -12.69 -0.03 5.89
C LYS A 43 -12.38 1.43 6.14
N ALA A 44 -11.64 2.04 5.23
CA ALA A 44 -11.39 3.48 5.16
C ALA A 44 -11.82 4.02 3.81
N LYS A 45 -12.45 5.20 3.81
CA LYS A 45 -12.66 5.95 2.58
C LYS A 45 -11.29 6.43 2.10
N ILE A 46 -11.02 6.27 0.81
CA ILE A 46 -9.72 6.59 0.21
C ILE A 46 -9.85 7.66 -0.88
N THR A 47 -8.76 8.36 -1.12
CA THR A 47 -8.64 9.34 -2.18
C THR A 47 -8.66 8.65 -3.51
N LYS A 48 -9.60 9.06 -4.36
CA LYS A 48 -9.75 8.57 -5.73
C LYS A 48 -9.52 9.70 -6.72
N ARG A 49 -8.72 9.43 -7.76
CA ARG A 49 -8.60 10.28 -8.96
C ARG A 49 -9.34 9.60 -10.12
N THR A 50 -8.64 9.10 -11.13
CA THR A 50 -9.21 8.49 -12.33
C THR A 50 -8.88 6.98 -12.45
N GLY A 51 -9.47 6.27 -13.41
CA GLY A 51 -9.14 4.85 -13.66
C GLY A 51 -9.54 3.86 -12.55
N LYS A 52 -9.10 2.61 -12.69
CA LYS A 52 -9.37 1.52 -11.74
C LYS A 52 -8.31 1.49 -10.64
N SER A 53 -8.71 1.79 -9.41
CA SER A 53 -7.82 1.71 -8.25
C SER A 53 -7.53 0.27 -7.85
N LYS A 54 -6.28 0.02 -7.44
CA LYS A 54 -5.83 -1.27 -6.92
C LYS A 54 -4.76 -1.06 -5.86
N VAL A 55 -4.78 -1.90 -4.83
CA VAL A 55 -3.66 -2.00 -3.89
C VAL A 55 -2.46 -2.56 -4.68
N THR A 56 -1.33 -1.89 -4.56
CA THR A 56 -0.11 -2.24 -5.30
C THR A 56 0.95 -2.84 -4.40
N GLU A 57 0.99 -2.44 -3.13
CA GLU A 57 2.00 -2.86 -2.19
C GLU A 57 1.50 -2.66 -0.75
N THR A 58 1.96 -3.48 0.18
CA THR A 58 1.84 -3.21 1.62
C THR A 58 3.22 -3.29 2.26
N LYS A 59 3.49 -2.44 3.25
CA LYS A 59 4.76 -2.41 4.00
C LYS A 59 4.49 -2.34 5.49
N SER A 60 5.14 -3.19 6.27
CA SER A 60 5.11 -3.04 7.73
C SER A 60 6.02 -1.88 8.16
N VAL A 61 5.59 -1.12 9.15
CA VAL A 61 6.36 -0.05 9.80
C VAL A 61 6.40 -0.35 11.29
N GLY A 62 7.56 -0.82 11.77
CA GLY A 62 7.67 -1.45 13.08
C GLY A 62 6.68 -2.62 13.24
N GLU A 63 6.34 -2.93 14.49
CA GLU A 63 5.42 -4.04 14.80
C GLU A 63 3.95 -3.68 14.63
N ASN A 64 3.60 -2.41 14.85
CA ASN A 64 2.20 -2.00 15.04
C ASN A 64 1.57 -1.34 13.81
N TYR A 65 2.34 -0.95 12.79
CA TYR A 65 1.82 -0.18 11.68
C TYR A 65 2.00 -0.88 10.33
N GLU A 66 1.10 -0.60 9.41
CA GLU A 66 1.14 -1.03 8.02
C GLU A 66 0.85 0.15 7.11
N LEU A 67 1.66 0.33 6.06
CA LEU A 67 1.39 1.22 4.94
C LEU A 67 0.74 0.41 3.83
N ILE A 68 -0.43 0.84 3.37
CA ILE A 68 -1.17 0.18 2.30
C ILE A 68 -1.16 1.12 1.09
N ILE A 69 -0.30 0.83 0.13
CA ILE A 69 -0.05 1.66 -1.03
C ILE A 69 -0.96 1.22 -2.17
N TYR A 70 -1.63 2.18 -2.80
CA TYR A 70 -2.54 1.92 -3.88
C TYR A 70 -2.46 2.97 -4.99
N TYR A 71 -2.80 2.55 -6.20
CA TYR A 71 -2.95 3.44 -7.34
C TYR A 71 -4.31 4.16 -7.26
N SER A 72 -4.28 5.50 -7.16
CA SER A 72 -5.47 6.34 -7.03
C SER A 72 -6.04 6.77 -8.40
N GLY A 73 -5.17 6.81 -9.42
CA GLY A 73 -5.51 7.21 -10.78
C GLY A 73 -4.39 7.97 -11.45
N SER A 74 -4.69 8.61 -12.57
CA SER A 74 -3.76 9.50 -13.28
C SER A 74 -4.34 10.89 -13.45
N ALA A 75 -3.48 11.90 -13.55
CA ALA A 75 -3.86 13.28 -13.85
C ALA A 75 -3.03 13.83 -15.02
N GLY A 76 -3.52 14.90 -15.64
CA GLY A 76 -2.91 15.52 -16.83
C GLY A 76 -3.67 15.22 -18.12
N THR A 77 -3.57 16.13 -19.09
CA THR A 77 -4.22 16.00 -20.41
C THR A 77 -3.21 15.63 -21.49
N PHE A 78 -2.07 16.32 -21.53
CA PHE A 78 -0.99 16.07 -22.49
C PHE A 78 0.04 15.07 -21.98
N GLN A 79 0.25 15.04 -20.65
CA GLN A 79 1.21 14.16 -20.01
C GLN A 79 0.57 13.54 -18.79
N LEU A 80 0.41 12.23 -18.81
CA LEU A 80 -0.24 11.49 -17.75
C LEU A 80 0.74 11.20 -16.63
N ILE A 81 0.36 11.61 -15.42
CA ILE A 81 1.06 11.31 -14.18
C ILE A 81 0.22 10.33 -13.38
N ASP A 82 0.75 9.13 -13.15
CA ASP A 82 0.15 8.13 -12.27
C ASP A 82 0.37 8.53 -10.81
N ILE A 83 -0.71 8.52 -10.04
CA ILE A 83 -0.76 8.99 -8.67
C ILE A 83 -1.02 7.81 -7.75
N TYR A 84 -0.14 7.66 -6.76
CA TYR A 84 -0.21 6.63 -5.74
C TYR A 84 -0.41 7.29 -4.38
N TYR A 85 -1.26 6.68 -3.57
CA TYR A 85 -1.50 7.09 -2.18
C TYR A 85 -1.15 5.93 -1.25
N ALA A 86 -0.88 6.26 0.00
CA ALA A 86 -0.64 5.30 1.07
C ALA A 86 -1.58 5.58 2.23
N VAL A 87 -2.30 4.53 2.65
CA VAL A 87 -3.08 4.54 3.89
C VAL A 87 -2.20 4.02 5.02
N ILE A 88 -2.19 4.73 6.14
CA ILE A 88 -1.48 4.31 7.36
C ILE A 88 -2.48 3.60 8.27
N PHE A 89 -2.21 2.34 8.62
CA PHE A 89 -3.07 1.52 9.48
C PHE A 89 -2.33 1.12 10.76
N ASP A 90 -2.93 1.41 11.92
CA ASP A 90 -2.54 0.91 13.23
C ASP A 90 -3.18 -0.47 13.46
N LYS A 91 -2.36 -1.52 13.35
CA LYS A 91 -2.77 -2.92 13.50
C LYS A 91 -3.23 -3.24 14.93
N LYS A 92 -2.66 -2.57 15.95
CA LYS A 92 -2.98 -2.82 17.36
C LYS A 92 -4.34 -2.23 17.72
N LYS A 93 -4.64 -1.03 17.23
CA LYS A 93 -5.92 -0.33 17.48
C LYS A 93 -6.97 -0.59 16.42
N ASN A 94 -6.61 -1.30 15.34
CA ASN A 94 -7.44 -1.48 14.15
C ASN A 94 -7.98 -0.15 13.59
N GLN A 95 -7.10 0.85 13.51
CA GLN A 95 -7.47 2.22 13.18
C GLN A 95 -6.70 2.74 11.97
N PHE A 96 -7.37 3.45 11.08
CA PHE A 96 -6.72 4.19 9.99
C PHE A 96 -6.29 5.56 10.50
N LEU A 97 -5.01 5.91 10.30
CA LEU A 97 -4.43 7.16 10.76
C LEU A 97 -4.43 8.25 9.69
N GLY A 98 -4.57 7.87 8.42
CA GLY A 98 -4.75 8.80 7.31
C GLY A 98 -4.45 8.18 5.96
N ASP A 99 -4.66 9.00 4.93
CA ASP A 99 -4.49 8.67 3.52
C ASP A 99 -3.73 9.81 2.84
N TYR A 100 -2.52 9.53 2.34
CA TYR A 100 -1.56 10.55 1.93
C TYR A 100 -0.89 10.23 0.60
N PRO A 101 -0.47 11.24 -0.18
CA PRO A 101 0.30 11.03 -1.41
C PRO A 101 1.58 10.22 -1.14
N TRP A 102 1.75 9.14 -1.88
CA TRP A 102 2.91 8.25 -1.79
C TRP A 102 3.92 8.52 -2.90
N ALA A 103 3.45 8.56 -4.14
CA ALA A 103 4.31 8.76 -5.30
C ALA A 103 3.55 9.32 -6.50
N TYR A 104 4.28 10.01 -7.35
CA TYR A 104 3.86 10.48 -8.66
C TYR A 104 4.83 9.95 -9.72
N LYS A 105 4.29 9.22 -10.70
CA LYS A 105 5.09 8.62 -11.77
C LYS A 105 4.63 9.16 -13.11
N ALA A 106 5.50 9.91 -13.79
CA ALA A 106 5.26 10.24 -15.19
C ALA A 106 5.28 8.96 -16.03
N GLN A 107 4.31 8.82 -16.94
CA GLN A 107 4.33 7.72 -17.90
C GLN A 107 5.44 7.88 -18.95
N GLU A 108 5.87 9.12 -19.19
CA GLU A 108 7.02 9.46 -20.03
C GLU A 108 8.30 9.56 -19.19
N ALA A 109 9.30 8.74 -19.51
CA ALA A 109 10.55 8.63 -18.73
C ALA A 109 11.42 9.91 -18.74
N SER A 110 11.21 10.82 -19.70
CA SER A 110 11.98 12.05 -19.84
C SER A 110 11.61 13.14 -18.84
N LYS A 111 10.48 13.00 -18.12
CA LYS A 111 9.98 14.03 -17.22
C LYS A 111 10.16 13.65 -15.75
N LYS A 112 10.83 14.51 -15.01
CA LYS A 112 10.90 14.43 -13.54
C LYS A 112 9.64 15.03 -12.94
N VAL A 113 9.12 14.38 -11.91
CA VAL A 113 8.00 14.86 -11.10
C VAL A 113 8.45 14.83 -9.65
N ASP A 114 8.24 15.93 -8.94
CA ASP A 114 8.61 16.01 -7.53
C ASP A 114 7.73 15.07 -6.72
N ASN A 115 8.36 14.11 -6.03
CA ASN A 115 7.63 13.09 -5.28
C ASN A 115 7.50 13.50 -3.80
N PRO A 116 6.42 13.06 -3.11
CA PRO A 116 6.31 13.18 -1.67
C PRO A 116 7.53 12.53 -1.00
N LYS A 117 8.10 13.22 -0.01
CA LYS A 117 9.16 12.70 0.83
C LYS A 117 8.55 12.07 2.07
N TRP A 118 8.84 10.80 2.27
CA TRP A 118 8.44 10.04 3.45
C TRP A 118 9.69 9.74 4.28
N ASP A 119 9.72 10.25 5.51
CA ASP A 119 10.69 9.88 6.53
C ASP A 119 9.96 9.02 7.56
N ILE A 120 10.30 7.74 7.58
CA ILE A 120 9.59 6.70 8.33
C ILE A 120 10.54 6.13 9.37
N SER A 121 10.15 6.24 10.63
CA SER A 121 10.82 5.63 11.77
C SER A 121 9.82 4.81 12.60
N GLU A 122 10.31 4.09 13.61
CA GLU A 122 9.45 3.38 14.56
C GLU A 122 8.58 4.32 15.41
N LYS A 123 8.99 5.59 15.55
CA LYS A 123 8.35 6.58 16.44
C LYS A 123 7.47 7.56 15.70
N SER A 124 7.73 7.82 14.42
CA SER A 124 6.97 8.80 13.65
C SER A 124 7.05 8.54 12.15
N ILE A 125 6.04 9.04 11.45
CA ILE A 125 6.00 9.15 9.99
C ILE A 125 5.88 10.62 9.65
N LYS A 126 6.86 11.16 8.92
CA LYS A 126 6.82 12.52 8.38
C LYS A 126 6.66 12.49 6.87
N ILE A 127 5.70 13.26 6.38
CA ILE A 127 5.30 13.32 4.98
C ILE A 127 5.39 14.78 4.54
N ILE A 128 6.21 15.05 3.53
CA ILE A 128 6.34 16.37 2.93
C ILE A 128 6.04 16.23 1.43
N ASP A 129 5.03 16.92 0.93
CA ASP A 129 4.72 16.97 -0.49
C ASP A 129 4.57 18.41 -0.95
N GLN A 130 5.45 18.84 -1.84
CA GLN A 130 5.47 20.19 -2.38
C GLN A 130 4.34 20.44 -3.38
N GLN A 131 3.78 19.39 -3.99
CA GLN A 131 2.68 19.56 -4.97
C GLN A 131 1.36 19.92 -4.31
N THR A 132 1.18 19.57 -3.04
CA THR A 132 -0.06 19.80 -2.28
C THR A 132 0.14 20.66 -1.05
N ASP A 133 1.33 21.26 -0.88
CA ASP A 133 1.75 21.98 0.32
C ASP A 133 1.58 21.17 1.62
N LEU A 134 1.64 19.84 1.53
CA LEU A 134 1.49 18.95 2.68
C LEU A 134 2.79 18.92 3.48
N ASN A 135 2.67 19.20 4.77
CA ASN A 135 3.70 18.93 5.77
C ASN A 135 3.04 18.29 6.99
N LYS A 136 3.12 16.97 7.09
CA LYS A 136 2.44 16.18 8.11
C LYS A 136 3.42 15.34 8.90
N THR A 137 3.30 15.35 10.21
CA THR A 137 3.97 14.40 11.10
C THR A 137 2.91 13.60 11.85
N ILE A 138 3.09 12.29 11.92
CA ILE A 138 2.22 11.34 12.61
C ILE A 138 3.07 10.62 13.64
N GLU A 139 2.78 10.88 14.92
CA GLU A 139 3.45 10.21 16.02
C GLU A 139 2.91 8.77 16.16
N LEU A 140 3.81 7.81 16.09
CA LEU A 140 3.56 6.40 16.29
C LEU A 140 3.75 6.10 17.77
N ARG A 141 2.67 5.73 18.45
CA ARG A 141 2.73 5.41 19.90
C ARG A 141 2.90 3.91 20.06
N SER A 142 4.09 3.50 20.47
CA SER A 142 4.35 2.18 21.04
C SER A 142 3.73 2.11 22.44
N ASN A 143 2.44 1.76 22.51
CA ASN A 143 1.90 1.23 23.78
C ASN A 143 2.22 -0.24 23.88
#